data_AF-A0A0G9HDQ2-F1
#
_entry.id   AF-A0A0G9HDQ2-F1
#
_cell.length_a   1.000
_cell.length_b   1.000
_cell.length_c   1.000
_cell.angle_alpha   90.00
_cell.angle_beta   90.00
_cell.angle_gamma   90.00
#
_symmetry.space_group_name_H-M   'P 1'
#
loop_
_entity.id
_entity.type
_entity.pdbx_description
1 polymer ?
#
loop_
_entity_poly.entity_id
_entity_poly.type
_entity_poly.pdbx_seq_one_letter_code
_entity_poly.pdbx_strand_id
1 'polypeptide(L)'
;MMNRRALHAIRLAALALGILASVAHAGKIDIGTGLGDNVVAMLNSESTLFTDAYRIAMTDKGLAFSRAGKGILTRATQGTTVARMEYIYTRDGREYSRFYYARSGPAMDVTFDRIAHQASGSGGSSSTGESTGSTAYEITEDDIAKDIAEEKFYPRDTARRVRAPNLPNVERGVVANDTKHAGDAELKIFRKIESDIATRAVTPGGRLVGYVSKAVCSSCENASKLLADQYDIDGNIYQLLEAGSEQPIDAVTIESQKASAALKIRRQTYIKSHLTNRFVPLDRGARFAPPPLDPIEAEETREATAEPCGV
;
A
#
# COMPACT_ATOMS: atom_id res chain seq x y z
N MET A 1 30.46 40.60 39.54
CA MET A 1 30.84 40.90 38.15
C MET A 1 31.34 39.63 37.48
N MET A 2 30.57 39.04 36.57
CA MET A 2 30.98 37.82 35.86
C MET A 2 32.07 38.16 34.83
N ASN A 3 33.16 37.38 34.86
CA ASN A 3 34.35 37.60 34.06
C ASN A 3 34.03 37.37 32.57
N ARG A 4 34.35 38.32 31.67
CA ARG A 4 34.00 38.27 30.24
C ARG A 4 34.46 36.98 29.53
N ARG A 5 35.53 36.37 30.03
CA ARG A 5 36.06 35.08 29.53
C ARG A 5 35.12 33.90 29.80
N ALA A 6 34.43 33.88 30.95
CA ALA A 6 33.47 32.82 31.29
C ALA A 6 32.23 32.87 30.38
N LEU A 7 31.79 34.08 30.01
CA LEU A 7 30.64 34.30 29.14
C LEU A 7 30.91 33.88 27.69
N HIS A 8 32.14 34.02 27.20
CA HIS A 8 32.55 33.49 25.88
C HIS A 8 32.71 31.96 25.88
N ALA A 9 33.23 31.37 26.96
CA ALA A 9 33.33 29.92 27.07
C ALA A 9 31.94 29.24 27.06
N ILE A 10 30.95 29.82 27.76
CA ILE A 10 29.57 29.31 27.78
C ILE A 10 28.91 29.43 26.39
N ARG A 11 29.13 30.54 25.67
CA ARG A 11 28.58 30.71 24.30
C ARG A 11 29.21 29.76 23.28
N LEU A 12 30.52 29.50 23.37
CA LEU A 12 31.21 28.53 22.52
C LEU A 12 30.79 27.09 22.85
N ALA A 13 30.58 26.77 24.13
CA ALA A 13 30.07 25.46 24.54
C ALA A 13 28.61 25.24 24.06
N ALA A 14 27.75 26.26 24.14
CA ALA A 14 26.38 26.18 23.61
C ALA A 14 26.34 26.04 22.07
N LEU A 15 27.28 26.69 21.35
CA LEU A 15 27.41 26.54 19.91
C LEU A 15 27.94 25.14 19.51
N ALA A 16 28.88 24.59 20.29
CA ALA A 16 29.43 23.25 20.06
C ALA A 16 28.42 22.12 20.37
N LEU A 17 27.57 22.28 21.40
CA LEU A 17 26.46 21.36 21.65
C LEU A 17 25.35 21.46 20.58
N GLY A 18 25.20 22.60 19.92
CA GLY A 18 24.25 22.77 18.81
C GLY A 18 24.69 22.10 17.49
N ILE A 19 25.99 21.82 17.31
CA ILE A 19 26.53 21.25 16.07
C ILE A 19 26.62 19.71 16.12
N LEU A 20 26.61 19.10 17.32
CA LEU A 20 26.75 17.65 17.49
C LEU A 20 25.44 16.84 17.33
N ALA A 21 24.28 17.50 17.12
CA ALA A 21 22.98 16.84 17.15
C ALA A 21 22.39 16.50 15.76
N SER A 22 23.18 16.55 14.69
CA SER A 22 22.68 16.23 13.35
C SER A 22 23.66 15.35 12.58
N VAL A 23 24.04 14.23 13.17
CA VAL A 23 24.37 13.07 12.34
C VAL A 23 23.09 12.71 11.61
N ALA A 24 22.94 13.20 10.39
CA ALA A 24 21.93 12.73 9.46
C ALA A 24 22.13 11.23 9.34
N HIS A 25 21.28 10.46 10.00
CA HIS A 25 21.16 9.06 9.66
C HIS A 25 20.58 9.03 8.24
N ALA A 26 21.16 8.21 7.37
CA ALA A 26 20.51 7.89 6.12
C ALA A 26 19.66 6.66 6.45
N GLY A 27 18.35 6.85 6.57
CA GLY A 27 17.43 5.76 6.86
C GLY A 27 17.63 4.57 5.92
N LYS A 28 17.33 3.37 6.40
CA LYS A 28 17.50 2.13 5.64
C LYS A 28 16.25 1.26 5.71
N ILE A 29 15.70 0.93 4.54
CA ILE A 29 14.63 -0.07 4.41
C ILE A 29 15.21 -1.37 3.87
N ASP A 30 15.23 -2.41 4.71
CA ASP A 30 15.63 -3.76 4.33
C ASP A 30 14.45 -4.55 3.76
N ILE A 31 14.70 -5.39 2.76
CA ILE A 31 13.70 -6.29 2.18
C ILE A 31 14.07 -7.71 2.57
N GLY A 32 13.17 -8.37 3.30
CA GLY A 32 13.33 -9.74 3.78
C GLY A 32 12.16 -10.62 3.39
N THR A 33 12.26 -11.90 3.77
CA THR A 33 11.22 -12.89 3.45
C THR A 33 10.17 -12.94 4.56
N GLY A 34 8.90 -12.78 4.18
CA GLY A 34 7.75 -12.91 5.06
C GLY A 34 7.36 -14.37 5.27
N LEU A 35 6.96 -14.70 6.50
CA LEU A 35 6.66 -16.06 6.96
C LEU A 35 5.40 -16.08 7.83
N GLY A 36 4.73 -17.23 7.87
CA GLY A 36 3.70 -17.52 8.87
C GLY A 36 2.29 -17.04 8.55
N ASP A 37 1.34 -17.54 9.35
CA ASP A 37 -0.10 -17.32 9.18
C ASP A 37 -0.56 -15.88 9.44
N ASN A 38 0.20 -15.13 10.24
CA ASN A 38 -0.05 -13.72 10.51
C ASN A 38 0.10 -12.86 9.24
N VAL A 39 1.16 -13.08 8.45
CA VAL A 39 1.37 -12.38 7.17
C VAL A 39 0.26 -12.74 6.19
N VAL A 40 -0.12 -14.02 6.13
CA VAL A 40 -1.24 -14.51 5.30
C VAL A 40 -2.55 -13.85 5.70
N ALA A 41 -2.86 -13.80 7.01
CA ALA A 41 -4.09 -13.20 7.51
C ALA A 41 -4.18 -11.70 7.18
N MET A 42 -3.07 -10.98 7.35
CA MET A 42 -2.97 -9.55 7.08
C MET A 42 -3.19 -9.24 5.60
N LEU A 43 -2.43 -9.89 4.71
CA LEU A 43 -2.56 -9.67 3.26
C LEU A 43 -3.89 -10.18 2.70
N ASN A 44 -4.47 -11.22 3.32
CA ASN A 44 -5.80 -11.69 2.96
C ASN A 44 -6.87 -10.65 3.32
N SER A 45 -6.76 -9.98 4.48
CA SER A 45 -7.69 -8.90 4.85
C SER A 45 -7.75 -7.80 3.77
N GLU A 46 -6.59 -7.35 3.29
CA GLU A 46 -6.55 -6.35 2.20
C GLU A 46 -7.08 -6.92 0.88
N SER A 47 -6.75 -8.16 0.54
CA SER A 47 -7.30 -8.85 -0.65
C SER A 47 -8.84 -8.92 -0.62
N THR A 48 -9.41 -9.07 0.57
CA THR A 48 -10.85 -9.13 0.81
C THR A 48 -11.48 -7.78 0.52
N LEU A 49 -10.87 -6.68 1.01
CA LEU A 49 -11.30 -5.31 0.71
C LEU A 49 -11.26 -5.00 -0.78
N PHE A 50 -10.19 -5.39 -1.48
CA PHE A 50 -10.11 -5.18 -2.92
C PHE A 50 -11.21 -5.94 -3.67
N THR A 51 -11.48 -7.20 -3.27
CA THR A 51 -12.55 -7.99 -3.88
C THR A 51 -13.93 -7.36 -3.63
N ASP A 52 -14.17 -6.85 -2.43
CA ASP A 52 -15.41 -6.15 -2.08
C ASP A 52 -15.57 -4.83 -2.85
N ALA A 53 -14.49 -4.07 -3.05
CA ALA A 53 -14.52 -2.85 -3.86
C ALA A 53 -14.91 -3.15 -5.32
N TYR A 54 -14.37 -4.22 -5.93
CA TYR A 54 -14.80 -4.67 -7.26
C TYR A 54 -16.29 -5.03 -7.29
N ARG A 55 -16.82 -5.68 -6.25
CA ARG A 55 -18.25 -6.01 -6.16
C ARG A 55 -19.12 -4.76 -6.13
N ILE A 56 -18.74 -3.78 -5.32
CA ILE A 56 -19.46 -2.51 -5.21
C ILE A 56 -19.40 -1.77 -6.56
N ALA A 57 -18.22 -1.68 -7.18
CA ALA A 57 -18.02 -1.01 -8.46
C ALA A 57 -18.82 -1.65 -9.60
N MET A 58 -18.89 -2.98 -9.67
CA MET A 58 -19.73 -3.68 -10.64
C MET A 58 -21.21 -3.36 -10.45
N THR A 59 -21.67 -3.32 -9.19
CA THR A 59 -23.05 -2.98 -8.86
C THR A 59 -23.38 -1.55 -9.26
N ASP A 60 -22.47 -0.61 -8.94
CA ASP A 60 -22.58 0.82 -9.28
C ASP A 60 -22.70 1.04 -10.78
N LYS A 61 -21.97 0.26 -11.59
CA LYS A 61 -21.98 0.33 -13.05
C LYS A 61 -23.07 -0.51 -13.72
N GLY A 62 -23.90 -1.23 -12.96
CA GLY A 62 -24.92 -2.13 -13.51
C GLY A 62 -24.34 -3.29 -14.34
N LEU A 63 -23.09 -3.70 -14.07
CA LEU A 63 -22.43 -4.75 -14.83
C LEU A 63 -22.93 -6.14 -14.41
N ALA A 64 -23.47 -6.89 -15.38
CA ALA A 64 -23.87 -8.27 -15.17
C ALA A 64 -22.66 -9.21 -15.17
N PHE A 65 -22.73 -10.25 -14.34
CA PHE A 65 -21.69 -11.26 -14.21
C PHE A 65 -21.73 -12.26 -15.39
N SER A 66 -21.07 -11.91 -16.50
CA SER A 66 -20.91 -12.84 -17.63
C SER A 66 -19.83 -13.89 -17.34
N ARG A 67 -19.92 -15.07 -17.99
CA ARG A 67 -18.91 -16.14 -17.82
C ARG A 67 -17.51 -15.68 -18.25
N ALA A 68 -17.41 -14.88 -19.32
CA ALA A 68 -16.17 -14.30 -19.79
C ALA A 68 -15.63 -13.23 -18.81
N GLY A 69 -16.50 -12.34 -18.32
CA GLY A 69 -16.14 -11.32 -17.33
C GLY A 69 -15.67 -11.92 -16.01
N LYS A 70 -16.26 -13.05 -15.57
CA LYS A 70 -15.83 -13.78 -14.37
C LYS A 70 -14.37 -14.18 -14.41
N GLY A 71 -13.90 -14.70 -15.55
CA GLY A 71 -12.52 -15.16 -15.70
C GLY A 71 -11.51 -14.00 -15.62
N ILE A 72 -11.82 -12.89 -16.29
CA ILE A 72 -10.98 -11.68 -16.28
C ILE A 72 -10.96 -11.07 -14.88
N LEU A 73 -12.12 -10.91 -14.25
CA LEU A 73 -12.22 -10.35 -12.90
C LEU A 73 -11.53 -11.22 -11.85
N THR A 74 -11.67 -12.55 -11.96
CA THR A 74 -10.96 -13.48 -11.08
C THR A 74 -9.46 -13.35 -11.27
N ARG A 75 -8.95 -13.21 -12.50
CA ARG A 75 -7.53 -12.98 -12.75
C ARG A 75 -7.04 -11.63 -12.23
N ALA A 76 -7.82 -10.57 -12.41
CA ALA A 76 -7.51 -9.23 -11.91
C ALA A 76 -7.47 -9.17 -10.37
N THR A 77 -8.40 -9.84 -9.71
CA THR A 77 -8.50 -9.86 -8.23
C THR A 77 -7.59 -10.89 -7.58
N GLN A 78 -7.31 -12.02 -8.21
CA GLN A 78 -6.44 -13.07 -7.66
C GLN A 78 -4.96 -12.80 -7.95
N GLY A 79 -4.64 -12.28 -9.14
CA GLY A 79 -3.26 -12.16 -9.61
C GLY A 79 -2.54 -10.88 -9.16
N THR A 80 -3.28 -9.86 -8.72
CA THR A 80 -2.70 -8.59 -8.27
C THR A 80 -1.85 -8.76 -7.01
N THR A 81 -0.72 -8.06 -6.97
CA THR A 81 0.09 -7.90 -5.77
C THR A 81 -0.69 -7.04 -4.79
N VAL A 82 -0.77 -7.45 -3.53
CA VAL A 82 -1.30 -6.62 -2.45
C VAL A 82 -0.17 -6.29 -1.49
N ALA A 83 -0.14 -5.05 -1.03
CA ALA A 83 0.83 -4.57 -0.07
C ALA A 83 0.12 -3.85 1.07
N ARG A 84 0.66 -4.00 2.28
CA ARG A 84 0.29 -3.24 3.48
C ARG A 84 1.54 -2.80 4.20
N MET A 85 1.63 -1.53 4.55
CA MET A 85 2.77 -0.99 5.28
C MET A 85 2.29 -0.11 6.43
N GLU A 86 2.89 -0.30 7.60
CA GLU A 86 2.73 0.58 8.75
C GLU A 86 3.90 1.55 8.80
N TYR A 87 3.60 2.85 8.81
CA TYR A 87 4.57 3.90 9.04
C TYR A 87 4.37 4.45 10.45
N ILE A 88 5.40 4.33 11.28
CA ILE A 88 5.44 4.77 12.66
C ILE A 88 6.25 6.05 12.70
N TYR A 89 5.70 7.14 13.20
CA TYR A 89 6.34 8.46 13.16
C TYR A 89 6.10 9.23 14.45
N THR A 90 6.98 10.20 14.75
CA THR A 90 6.86 11.03 15.95
C THR A 90 6.33 12.42 15.61
N ARG A 91 5.29 12.86 16.31
CA ARG A 91 4.77 14.23 16.29
C ARG A 91 4.59 14.71 17.72
N ASP A 92 5.08 15.91 18.04
CA ASP A 92 5.00 16.51 19.38
C ASP A 92 5.47 15.57 20.52
N GLY A 93 6.52 14.79 20.25
CA GLY A 93 7.11 13.86 21.21
C GLY A 93 6.30 12.57 21.45
N ARG A 94 5.27 12.30 20.64
CA ARG A 94 4.44 11.08 20.70
C ARG A 94 4.58 10.27 19.42
N GLU A 95 4.60 8.95 19.57
CA GLU A 95 4.59 8.03 18.43
C GLU A 95 3.16 7.79 17.91
N TYR A 96 3.03 7.78 16.59
CA TYR A 96 1.79 7.54 15.86
C TYR A 96 2.03 6.49 14.77
N SER A 97 1.00 5.71 14.45
CA SER A 97 1.03 4.74 13.37
C SER A 97 0.00 5.08 12.30
N ARG A 98 0.42 5.00 11.02
CA ARG A 98 -0.47 5.04 9.86
C ARG A 98 -0.26 3.82 8.97
N PHE A 99 -1.34 3.12 8.67
CA PHE A 99 -1.36 1.97 7.77
C PHE A 99 -1.73 2.39 6.35
N TYR A 100 -0.86 2.09 5.42
CA TYR A 100 -1.08 2.24 3.98
C TYR A 100 -1.35 0.88 3.36
N TYR A 101 -2.27 0.82 2.41
CA TYR A 101 -2.58 -0.39 1.68
C TYR A 101 -2.81 -0.11 0.19
N ALA A 102 -2.33 -1.00 -0.66
CA ALA A 102 -2.41 -0.87 -2.10
C ALA A 102 -2.56 -2.23 -2.79
N ARG A 103 -3.06 -2.16 -4.03
CA ARG A 103 -3.04 -3.26 -4.99
C ARG A 103 -2.28 -2.83 -6.23
N SER A 104 -1.61 -3.79 -6.88
CA SER A 104 -0.96 -3.52 -8.15
C SER A 104 -1.94 -3.49 -9.31
N GLY A 105 -1.50 -2.88 -10.41
CA GLY A 105 -2.22 -2.87 -11.68
C GLY A 105 -3.15 -1.67 -11.86
N PRO A 106 -3.99 -1.71 -12.93
CA PRO A 106 -4.76 -0.57 -13.39
C PRO A 106 -5.97 -0.27 -12.50
N ALA A 107 -6.65 0.82 -12.80
CA ALA A 107 -7.97 1.09 -12.27
C ALA A 107 -8.98 -0.04 -12.61
N MET A 108 -9.97 -0.27 -11.74
CA MET A 108 -11.10 -1.16 -11.92
C MET A 108 -11.87 -0.81 -13.19
N ASP A 109 -12.03 0.48 -13.50
CA ASP A 109 -12.68 0.94 -14.73
C ASP A 109 -11.99 0.40 -15.98
N VAL A 110 -10.66 0.50 -16.03
CA VAL A 110 -9.84 -0.06 -17.12
C VAL A 110 -9.99 -1.58 -17.18
N THR A 111 -10.12 -2.25 -16.04
CA THR A 111 -10.37 -3.69 -15.98
C THR A 111 -11.75 -4.04 -16.54
N PHE A 112 -12.77 -3.23 -16.26
CA PHE A 112 -14.12 -3.41 -16.81
C PHE A 112 -14.18 -3.12 -18.31
N ASP A 113 -13.46 -2.11 -18.80
CA ASP A 113 -13.35 -1.80 -20.22
C ASP A 113 -12.75 -2.99 -20.99
N ARG A 114 -11.70 -3.62 -20.45
CA ARG A 114 -11.12 -4.86 -21.02
C ARG A 114 -12.14 -6.00 -21.07
N ILE A 115 -12.99 -6.13 -20.05
CA ILE A 115 -14.07 -7.13 -20.03
C ILE A 115 -15.08 -6.86 -21.15
N ALA A 116 -15.49 -5.60 -21.33
CA ALA A 116 -16.41 -5.20 -22.37
C ALA A 116 -15.84 -5.49 -23.77
N HIS A 117 -14.59 -5.07 -24.03
CA HIS A 117 -13.92 -5.29 -25.31
C HIS A 117 -13.73 -6.77 -25.66
N GLN A 118 -13.41 -7.61 -24.68
CA GLN A 118 -13.26 -9.05 -24.91
C GLN A 118 -14.61 -9.75 -25.16
N ALA A 119 -15.71 -9.23 -24.58
CA ALA A 119 -17.05 -9.73 -24.83
C ALA A 119 -17.59 -9.36 -26.23
N SER A 120 -17.13 -8.26 -26.83
CA SER A 120 -17.56 -7.77 -28.14
C SER A 120 -16.93 -8.46 -29.37
N GLY A 121 -16.05 -9.47 -29.17
CA GLY A 121 -15.61 -10.34 -30.26
C GLY A 121 -14.72 -9.68 -31.32
N SER A 122 -13.44 -9.49 -31.00
CA SER A 122 -12.38 -9.45 -32.03
C SER A 122 -11.37 -10.53 -31.69
N GLY A 123 -11.31 -11.55 -32.56
CA GLY A 123 -10.38 -12.67 -32.44
C GLY A 123 -8.95 -12.20 -32.65
N GLY A 124 -8.13 -12.30 -31.61
CA GLY A 124 -6.70 -12.06 -31.64
C GLY A 124 -6.02 -12.92 -30.57
N SER A 125 -5.13 -13.79 -31.04
CA SER A 125 -4.45 -14.87 -30.31
C SER A 125 -3.64 -14.42 -29.08
N SER A 126 -3.75 -15.15 -27.97
CA SER A 126 -2.65 -15.94 -27.37
C SER A 126 -2.95 -16.29 -25.91
N SER A 127 -3.35 -17.54 -25.70
CA SER A 127 -3.39 -18.18 -24.40
C SER A 127 -1.98 -18.64 -24.00
N THR A 128 -1.27 -17.82 -23.24
CA THR A 128 -0.16 -18.26 -22.40
C THR A 128 -0.35 -17.64 -21.02
N GLY A 129 -0.20 -18.48 -19.99
CA GLY A 129 -0.50 -18.18 -18.60
C GLY A 129 0.47 -17.19 -17.97
N GLU A 130 0.38 -15.93 -18.36
CA GLU A 130 1.14 -14.85 -17.76
C GLU A 130 0.28 -14.05 -16.79
N SER A 131 0.91 -13.72 -15.65
CA SER A 131 0.45 -12.76 -14.66
C SER A 131 -0.28 -11.61 -15.36
N THR A 132 -1.54 -11.32 -15.02
CA THR A 132 -2.24 -10.14 -15.53
C THR A 132 -1.57 -8.80 -15.11
N GLY A 133 -0.42 -8.86 -14.43
CA GLY A 133 0.52 -7.76 -14.24
C GLY A 133 1.62 -7.63 -15.31
N SER A 134 1.66 -8.40 -16.41
CA SER A 134 2.79 -8.37 -17.37
C SER A 134 2.48 -7.91 -18.81
N THR A 135 1.23 -7.68 -19.22
CA THR A 135 1.00 -6.89 -20.46
C THR A 135 1.40 -5.46 -20.18
N ALA A 136 2.42 -4.95 -20.89
CA ALA A 136 2.88 -3.57 -20.78
C ALA A 136 1.68 -2.63 -20.88
N TYR A 137 1.30 -2.08 -19.73
CA TYR A 137 0.21 -1.14 -19.60
C TYR A 137 0.81 0.08 -18.93
N GLU A 138 0.93 1.15 -19.72
CA GLU A 138 1.39 2.43 -19.23
C GLU A 138 0.24 3.11 -18.49
N ILE A 139 0.51 3.55 -17.27
CA ILE A 139 -0.47 4.28 -16.47
C ILE A 139 -0.51 5.72 -16.97
N THR A 140 -1.64 6.12 -17.54
CA THR A 140 -1.89 7.49 -17.98
C THR A 140 -2.41 8.37 -16.85
N GLU A 141 -2.45 9.69 -17.05
CA GLU A 141 -3.09 10.62 -16.11
C GLU A 141 -4.58 10.32 -15.92
N ASP A 142 -5.28 9.92 -16.98
CA ASP A 142 -6.68 9.49 -16.91
C ASP A 142 -6.84 8.24 -16.03
N ASP A 143 -5.87 7.32 -16.07
CA ASP A 143 -5.89 6.10 -15.26
C ASP A 143 -5.59 6.40 -13.79
N ILE A 144 -4.72 7.37 -13.51
CA ILE A 144 -4.49 7.91 -12.16
C ILE A 144 -5.80 8.51 -11.62
N ALA A 145 -6.47 9.36 -12.41
CA ALA A 145 -7.74 9.96 -12.01
C ALA A 145 -8.83 8.91 -11.75
N LYS A 146 -8.91 7.87 -12.59
CA LYS A 146 -9.81 6.72 -12.36
C LYS A 146 -9.47 5.97 -11.07
N ASP A 147 -8.20 5.66 -10.81
CA ASP A 147 -7.77 4.92 -9.61
C ASP A 147 -8.00 5.72 -8.32
N ILE A 148 -7.89 7.06 -8.37
CA ILE A 148 -8.27 7.95 -7.26
C ILE A 148 -9.80 7.93 -7.08
N ALA A 149 -10.57 8.05 -8.16
CA ALA A 149 -12.03 8.05 -8.11
C ALA A 149 -12.63 6.73 -7.58
N GLU A 150 -11.86 5.65 -7.52
CA GLU A 150 -12.27 4.40 -6.89
C GLU A 150 -12.44 4.49 -5.37
N GLU A 151 -11.95 5.54 -4.71
CA GLU A 151 -12.06 5.72 -3.26
C GLU A 151 -13.48 5.44 -2.75
N LYS A 152 -14.51 5.84 -3.50
CA LYS A 152 -15.93 5.58 -3.18
C LYS A 152 -16.31 4.10 -3.02
N PHE A 153 -15.49 3.18 -3.50
CA PHE A 153 -15.72 1.74 -3.43
C PHE A 153 -14.99 1.06 -2.26
N TYR A 154 -14.11 1.80 -1.56
CA TYR A 154 -13.35 1.31 -0.41
C TYR A 154 -13.97 1.82 0.89
N PRO A 155 -13.64 1.20 2.04
CA PRO A 155 -13.82 1.87 3.31
C PRO A 155 -13.16 3.25 3.25
N ARG A 156 -13.82 4.24 3.85
CA ARG A 156 -13.30 5.60 3.90
C ARG A 156 -11.92 5.62 4.56
N ASP A 157 -11.00 6.40 4.01
CA ASP A 157 -9.72 6.63 4.64
C ASP A 157 -9.90 7.37 5.98
N THR A 158 -9.04 7.04 6.94
CA THR A 158 -8.97 7.66 8.27
C THR A 158 -7.56 8.16 8.55
N ALA A 159 -7.35 8.84 9.68
CA ALA A 159 -6.02 9.27 10.09
C ALA A 159 -5.01 8.09 10.19
N ARG A 160 -5.50 6.89 10.53
CA ARG A 160 -4.70 5.69 10.76
C ARG A 160 -4.68 4.72 9.60
N ARG A 161 -5.62 4.79 8.65
CA ARG A 161 -5.74 3.82 7.57
C ARG A 161 -6.05 4.50 6.24
N VAL A 162 -5.13 4.37 5.30
CA VAL A 162 -5.16 5.11 4.03
C VAL A 162 -4.92 4.19 2.85
N ARG A 163 -5.81 4.24 1.85
CA ARG A 163 -5.58 3.61 0.55
C ARG A 163 -4.51 4.41 -0.19
N ALA A 164 -3.54 3.72 -0.77
CA ALA A 164 -2.59 4.33 -1.69
C ALA A 164 -3.02 4.10 -3.14
N PRO A 165 -3.62 5.10 -3.82
CA PRO A 165 -3.91 5.02 -5.26
C PRO A 165 -2.64 5.23 -6.09
N ASN A 166 -2.74 5.06 -7.40
CA ASN A 166 -1.76 5.61 -8.32
C ASN A 166 -1.65 7.12 -8.11
N LEU A 167 -0.43 7.64 -8.06
CA LEU A 167 -0.12 9.06 -7.96
C LEU A 167 0.82 9.46 -9.11
N PRO A 168 0.73 10.71 -9.60
CA PRO A 168 1.62 11.21 -10.64
C PRO A 168 3.08 11.18 -10.17
N ASN A 169 3.99 11.04 -11.13
CA ASN A 169 5.42 11.19 -10.85
C ASN A 169 5.70 12.65 -10.44
N VAL A 170 6.52 12.84 -9.41
CA VAL A 170 7.04 14.16 -9.04
C VAL A 170 8.55 14.21 -9.32
N GLU A 171 9.06 15.36 -9.73
CA GLU A 171 10.42 15.53 -10.29
C GLU A 171 11.55 15.02 -9.36
N ARG A 172 11.33 15.08 -8.04
CA ARG A 172 12.31 14.66 -7.01
C ARG A 172 11.73 13.61 -6.07
N GLY A 173 10.81 12.79 -6.56
CA GLY A 173 10.15 11.81 -5.73
C GLY A 173 10.40 10.38 -6.16
N VAL A 174 9.68 9.48 -5.50
CA VAL A 174 9.81 8.05 -5.71
C VAL A 174 9.26 7.66 -7.09
N VAL A 175 10.16 7.38 -8.04
CA VAL A 175 9.82 7.02 -9.43
C VAL A 175 10.06 5.53 -9.69
N ALA A 176 9.23 4.96 -10.57
CA ALA A 176 9.53 3.65 -11.14
C ALA A 176 10.71 3.78 -12.11
N ASN A 177 11.58 2.79 -12.13
CA ASN A 177 12.66 2.72 -13.13
C ASN A 177 12.15 2.31 -14.52
N ASP A 178 10.92 1.79 -14.62
CA ASP A 178 10.24 1.54 -15.88
C ASP A 178 8.73 1.80 -15.79
N THR A 179 8.09 1.95 -16.95
CA THR A 179 6.65 2.23 -17.04
C THR A 179 5.77 1.01 -16.73
N LYS A 180 6.34 -0.22 -16.72
CA LYS A 180 5.59 -1.45 -16.47
C LYS A 180 5.28 -1.63 -14.99
N HIS A 181 6.19 -1.19 -14.13
CA HIS A 181 6.09 -1.27 -12.68
C HIS A 181 5.57 0.01 -12.03
N ALA A 182 5.16 1.01 -12.84
CA ALA A 182 4.54 2.24 -12.34
C ALA A 182 3.29 2.00 -11.47
N GLY A 183 2.64 0.84 -11.65
CA GLY A 183 1.44 0.44 -10.93
C GLY A 183 1.67 -0.56 -9.80
N ASP A 184 2.92 -0.81 -9.40
CA ASP A 184 3.21 -1.75 -8.32
C ASP A 184 2.69 -1.23 -6.98
N ALA A 185 2.22 -2.15 -6.13
CA ALA A 185 1.51 -1.80 -4.90
C ALA A 185 2.43 -1.04 -3.92
N GLU A 186 3.68 -1.48 -3.84
CA GLU A 186 4.74 -0.91 -3.01
C GLU A 186 5.02 0.53 -3.44
N LEU A 187 5.16 0.76 -4.74
CA LEU A 187 5.43 2.08 -5.29
C LEU A 187 4.30 3.07 -5.02
N LYS A 188 3.03 2.63 -5.15
CA LYS A 188 1.87 3.46 -4.76
C LYS A 188 1.97 3.87 -3.29
N ILE A 189 2.31 2.94 -2.39
CA ILE A 189 2.45 3.22 -0.96
C ILE A 189 3.59 4.21 -0.71
N PHE A 190 4.76 4.02 -1.32
CA PHE A 190 5.90 4.93 -1.14
C PHE A 190 5.58 6.36 -1.59
N ARG A 191 4.93 6.52 -2.75
CA ARG A 191 4.46 7.83 -3.22
C ARG A 191 3.42 8.45 -2.31
N LYS A 192 2.54 7.63 -1.73
CA LYS A 192 1.54 8.11 -0.79
C LYS A 192 2.18 8.59 0.53
N ILE A 193 3.18 7.88 1.04
CA ILE A 193 3.97 8.33 2.20
C ILE A 193 4.68 9.65 1.88
N GLU A 194 5.35 9.75 0.74
CA GLU A 194 6.00 10.99 0.28
C GLU A 194 5.02 12.16 0.19
N SER A 195 3.86 11.94 -0.43
CA SER A 195 2.79 12.94 -0.51
C SER A 195 2.31 13.37 0.88
N ASP A 196 2.12 12.42 1.80
CA ASP A 196 1.65 12.70 3.16
C ASP A 196 2.71 13.44 3.99
N ILE A 197 4.00 13.19 3.78
CA ILE A 197 5.09 13.98 4.37
C ILE A 197 5.07 15.40 3.80
N ALA A 198 4.96 15.54 2.48
CA ALA A 198 4.93 16.84 1.80
C ALA A 198 3.75 17.71 2.25
N THR A 199 2.58 17.12 2.47
CA THR A 199 1.39 17.81 2.99
C THR A 199 1.35 17.88 4.52
N ARG A 200 2.41 17.44 5.21
CA ARG A 200 2.53 17.37 6.69
C ARG A 200 1.46 16.54 7.37
N ALA A 201 0.82 15.61 6.66
CA ALA A 201 -0.10 14.65 7.24
C ALA A 201 0.64 13.64 8.14
N VAL A 202 1.91 13.33 7.84
CA VAL A 202 2.84 12.60 8.73
C VAL A 202 4.19 13.34 8.79
N THR A 203 5.03 13.04 9.78
CA THR A 203 6.39 13.60 9.88
C THR A 203 7.42 12.66 9.22
N PRO A 204 8.54 13.18 8.68
CA PRO A 204 9.67 12.35 8.23
C PRO A 204 10.44 11.78 9.44
N GLY A 205 11.46 10.94 9.21
CA GLY A 205 12.28 10.37 10.27
C GLY A 205 11.69 9.15 10.97
N GLY A 206 10.68 8.50 10.37
CA GLY A 206 9.91 7.42 10.98
C GLY A 206 10.43 6.02 10.68
N ARG A 207 9.67 5.01 11.10
CA ARG A 207 9.94 3.59 10.86
C ARG A 207 8.87 2.94 10.00
N LEU A 208 9.26 2.16 8.99
CA LEU A 208 8.36 1.45 8.09
C LEU A 208 8.40 -0.07 8.33
N VAL A 209 7.23 -0.69 8.49
CA VAL A 209 7.08 -2.15 8.51
C VAL A 209 6.09 -2.56 7.43
N GLY A 210 6.56 -3.25 6.40
CA GLY A 210 5.77 -3.62 5.23
C GLY A 210 5.58 -5.11 5.04
N TYR A 211 4.47 -5.49 4.40
CA TYR A 211 4.19 -6.84 3.95
C TYR A 211 3.67 -6.81 2.52
N VAL A 212 4.21 -7.68 1.66
CA VAL A 212 3.88 -7.76 0.23
C VAL A 212 3.57 -9.20 -0.16
N SER A 213 2.53 -9.40 -0.96
CA SER A 213 2.09 -10.75 -1.34
C SER A 213 2.94 -11.46 -2.39
N LYS A 214 3.97 -10.78 -2.93
CA LYS A 214 4.87 -11.26 -3.97
C LYS A 214 6.27 -10.70 -3.71
N ALA A 215 7.27 -11.25 -4.41
CA ALA A 215 8.61 -10.69 -4.43
C ALA A 215 8.58 -9.24 -4.94
N VAL A 216 9.29 -8.36 -4.22
CA VAL A 216 9.47 -6.96 -4.56
C VAL A 216 10.37 -6.89 -5.81
N CYS A 217 9.97 -6.11 -6.81
CA CYS A 217 10.76 -5.95 -8.03
C CYS A 217 11.93 -4.98 -7.81
N SER A 218 12.97 -5.05 -8.65
CA SER A 218 14.14 -4.17 -8.57
C SER A 218 13.80 -2.67 -8.62
N SER A 219 12.72 -2.30 -9.32
CA SER A 219 12.26 -0.90 -9.34
C SER A 219 11.73 -0.47 -7.97
N CYS A 220 10.97 -1.32 -7.29
CA CYS A 220 10.46 -1.09 -5.93
C CYS A 220 11.58 -1.14 -4.88
N GLU A 221 12.61 -1.98 -5.06
CA GLU A 221 13.80 -1.98 -4.18
C GLU A 221 14.59 -0.66 -4.26
N ASN A 222 14.75 -0.12 -5.46
CA ASN A 222 15.42 1.17 -5.64
C ASN A 222 14.55 2.32 -5.10
N ALA A 223 13.23 2.24 -5.34
CA ALA A 223 12.26 3.19 -4.81
C ALA A 223 12.25 3.23 -3.26
N SER A 224 12.36 2.06 -2.60
CA SER A 224 12.42 2.02 -1.14
C SER A 224 13.72 2.63 -0.60
N LYS A 225 14.86 2.43 -1.27
CA LYS A 225 16.13 3.09 -0.90
C LYS A 225 16.04 4.61 -1.04
N LEU A 226 15.49 5.10 -2.16
CA LEU A 226 15.27 6.54 -2.36
C LEU A 226 14.36 7.14 -1.29
N LEU A 227 13.26 6.46 -0.95
CA LEU A 227 12.36 6.89 0.12
C LEU A 227 13.10 6.96 1.48
N ALA A 228 13.89 5.93 1.79
CA ALA A 228 14.67 5.83 3.02
C ALA A 228 15.71 6.96 3.14
N ASP A 229 16.51 7.14 2.08
CA ASP A 229 17.57 8.16 2.02
C ASP A 229 17.00 9.59 2.08
N GLN A 230 15.88 9.85 1.39
CA GLN A 230 15.31 11.19 1.27
C GLN A 230 14.55 11.65 2.53
N TYR A 231 13.92 10.71 3.23
CA TYR A 231 13.02 11.01 4.35
C TYR A 231 13.52 10.49 5.70
N ASP A 232 14.74 9.95 5.74
CA ASP A 232 15.34 9.32 6.92
C ASP A 232 14.43 8.25 7.51
N ILE A 233 13.94 7.34 6.65
CA ILE A 233 13.02 6.28 7.06
C ILE A 233 13.78 4.96 7.20
N ASP A 234 13.75 4.38 8.40
CA ASP A 234 14.26 3.04 8.67
C ASP A 234 13.16 1.99 8.60
N GLY A 235 13.46 0.75 8.21
CA GLY A 235 12.38 -0.22 8.14
C GLY A 235 12.71 -1.60 7.60
N ASN A 236 11.67 -2.42 7.58
CA ASN A 236 11.71 -3.75 7.01
C ASN A 236 10.45 -3.99 6.18
N ILE A 237 10.61 -4.48 4.96
CA ILE A 237 9.52 -4.96 4.10
C ILE A 237 9.68 -6.47 3.96
N TYR A 238 8.59 -7.21 4.21
CA TYR A 238 8.57 -8.66 4.16
C TYR A 238 7.74 -9.15 2.97
N GLN A 239 8.39 -9.88 2.06
CA GLN A 239 7.75 -10.39 0.84
C GLN A 239 7.39 -11.87 0.93
N LEU A 240 6.27 -12.26 0.35
CA LEU A 240 5.95 -13.67 0.13
C LEU A 240 6.54 -14.14 -1.21
N LEU A 241 7.21 -15.29 -1.20
CA LEU A 241 7.77 -15.90 -2.41
C LEU A 241 6.73 -16.81 -3.08
N GLU A 242 6.51 -16.67 -4.38
CA GLU A 242 5.59 -17.55 -5.10
C GLU A 242 6.28 -18.89 -5.45
N ALA A 243 5.51 -19.97 -5.52
CA ALA A 243 6.07 -21.24 -5.97
C ALA A 243 6.64 -21.10 -7.39
N GLY A 244 7.91 -21.47 -7.57
CA GLY A 244 8.61 -21.35 -8.85
C GLY A 244 9.23 -19.98 -9.14
N SER A 245 9.08 -18.98 -8.26
CA SER A 245 9.83 -17.71 -8.40
C SER A 245 11.32 -17.92 -8.14
N GLU A 246 11.65 -18.81 -7.21
CA GLU A 246 13.02 -19.19 -6.84
C GLU A 246 13.05 -20.67 -6.44
N GLN A 247 14.19 -21.34 -6.62
CA GLN A 247 14.36 -22.69 -6.08
C GLN A 247 14.42 -22.62 -4.55
N PRO A 248 13.62 -23.41 -3.81
CA PRO A 248 13.67 -23.41 -2.36
C PRO A 248 15.00 -23.98 -1.89
N ILE A 249 15.89 -23.09 -1.45
CA ILE A 249 17.23 -23.44 -0.96
C ILE A 249 17.30 -23.60 0.56
N ASP A 250 16.33 -23.03 1.30
CA ASP A 250 16.29 -23.06 2.76
C ASP A 250 14.86 -23.15 3.33
N ALA A 251 14.77 -23.36 4.66
CA ALA A 251 13.50 -23.48 5.38
C ALA A 251 12.66 -22.20 5.33
N VAL A 252 13.31 -21.03 5.24
CA VAL A 252 12.66 -19.71 5.16
C VAL A 252 11.91 -19.59 3.83
N THR A 253 12.55 -19.95 2.73
CA THR A 253 11.97 -19.95 1.38
C THR A 253 10.79 -20.91 1.29
N ILE A 254 10.93 -22.12 1.84
CA ILE A 254 9.84 -23.12 1.87
C ILE A 254 8.62 -22.59 2.61
N GLU A 255 8.80 -22.03 3.80
CA GLU A 255 7.66 -21.54 4.60
C GLU A 255 7.03 -20.29 3.96
N SER A 256 7.81 -19.43 3.31
CA SER A 256 7.28 -18.30 2.54
C SER A 256 6.43 -18.76 1.34
N GLN A 257 6.90 -19.75 0.59
CA GLN A 257 6.15 -20.35 -0.52
C GLN A 257 4.84 -21.01 -0.06
N LYS A 258 4.86 -21.67 1.10
CA LYS A 258 3.66 -22.21 1.74
C LYS A 258 2.69 -21.11 2.16
N ALA A 259 3.17 -20.02 2.75
CA ALA A 259 2.36 -18.85 3.10
C ALA A 259 1.75 -18.20 1.85
N SER A 260 2.52 -18.05 0.77
CA SER A 260 2.04 -17.55 -0.52
C SER A 260 0.93 -18.45 -1.11
N ALA A 261 1.13 -19.78 -1.08
CA ALA A 261 0.13 -20.73 -1.53
C ALA A 261 -1.16 -20.66 -0.67
N ALA A 262 -1.02 -20.54 0.65
CA ALA A 262 -2.15 -20.37 1.56
C ALA A 262 -2.93 -19.08 1.27
N LEU A 263 -2.25 -17.96 1.05
CA LEU A 263 -2.87 -16.69 0.65
C LEU A 263 -3.64 -16.84 -0.67
N LYS A 264 -3.02 -17.49 -1.67
CA LYS A 264 -3.66 -17.77 -2.97
C LYS A 264 -4.96 -18.56 -2.80
N ILE A 265 -4.96 -19.62 -1.98
CA ILE A 265 -6.14 -20.44 -1.70
C ILE A 265 -7.24 -19.62 -1.00
N ARG A 266 -6.89 -18.79 0.00
CA ARG A 266 -7.86 -17.93 0.70
C ARG A 266 -8.51 -16.93 -0.26
N ARG A 267 -7.71 -16.27 -1.11
CA ARG A 267 -8.19 -15.35 -2.15
C ARG A 267 -9.14 -16.05 -3.12
N GLN A 268 -8.76 -17.22 -3.64
CA GLN A 268 -9.61 -18.02 -4.53
C GLN A 268 -10.94 -18.40 -3.88
N THR A 269 -10.89 -18.80 -2.62
CA THR A 269 -12.09 -19.20 -1.86
C THR A 269 -13.03 -18.02 -1.67
N TYR A 270 -12.49 -16.85 -1.29
CA TYR A 270 -13.26 -15.63 -1.10
C TYR A 270 -13.88 -15.13 -2.40
N ILE A 271 -13.09 -15.07 -3.49
CA ILE A 271 -13.56 -14.71 -4.82
C ILE A 271 -14.69 -15.64 -5.27
N LYS A 272 -14.52 -16.96 -5.14
CA LYS A 272 -15.52 -17.94 -5.56
C LYS A 272 -16.86 -17.77 -4.84
N SER A 273 -16.84 -17.37 -3.56
CA SER A 273 -18.05 -17.19 -2.75
C SER A 273 -18.69 -15.80 -2.89
N HIS A 274 -17.91 -14.76 -3.18
CA HIS A 274 -18.41 -13.36 -3.16
C HIS A 274 -18.55 -12.73 -4.56
N LEU A 275 -17.75 -13.17 -5.53
CA LEU A 275 -17.87 -12.78 -6.94
C LEU A 275 -18.78 -13.76 -7.70
N THR A 276 -20.08 -13.71 -7.38
CA THR A 276 -21.12 -14.55 -7.97
C THR A 276 -22.22 -13.74 -8.65
N ASN A 277 -23.01 -14.40 -9.50
CA ASN A 277 -24.15 -13.80 -10.21
C ASN A 277 -25.32 -13.44 -9.28
N ARG A 278 -25.34 -13.95 -8.04
CA ARG A 278 -26.36 -13.66 -7.03
C ARG A 278 -25.81 -12.62 -6.08
N PHE A 279 -25.90 -11.36 -6.50
CA PHE A 279 -25.44 -10.23 -5.70
C PHE A 279 -26.36 -10.03 -4.50
N VAL A 280 -25.85 -10.26 -3.30
CA VAL A 280 -26.35 -9.62 -2.08
C VAL A 280 -25.55 -8.33 -1.94
N PRO A 281 -26.18 -7.15 -2.04
CA PRO A 281 -25.50 -5.89 -1.75
C PRO A 281 -24.84 -5.99 -0.39
N LEU A 282 -23.55 -5.68 -0.30
CA LEU A 282 -22.95 -5.44 1.01
C LEU A 282 -23.72 -4.28 1.64
N ASP A 283 -24.14 -4.45 2.89
CA ASP A 283 -24.80 -3.37 3.62
C ASP A 283 -23.85 -2.17 3.70
N ARG A 284 -24.15 -1.15 2.87
CA ARG A 284 -23.38 0.09 2.81
C ARG A 284 -23.51 0.88 4.11
N GLY A 285 -24.56 0.68 4.90
CA GLY A 285 -24.77 1.41 6.15
C GLY A 285 -23.75 1.05 7.23
N ALA A 286 -23.37 -0.23 7.32
CA ALA A 286 -22.52 -0.73 8.41
C ALA A 286 -21.01 -0.49 8.22
N ARG A 287 -20.53 -0.21 7.00
CA ARG A 287 -19.10 0.00 6.70
C ARG A 287 -18.68 1.45 6.48
N PHE A 288 -19.62 2.39 6.33
CA PHE A 288 -19.34 3.74 5.82
C PHE A 288 -19.62 4.90 6.80
N ALA A 289 -19.89 4.65 8.08
CA ALA A 289 -20.09 5.72 9.07
C ALA A 289 -18.97 5.74 10.13
N PRO A 290 -17.96 6.61 9.92
CA PRO A 290 -17.71 7.70 10.86
C PRO A 290 -17.90 9.08 10.19
N PRO A 291 -17.91 10.20 10.95
CA PRO A 291 -18.09 11.56 10.43
C PRO A 291 -17.03 11.96 9.38
N PRO A 292 -17.15 13.15 8.73
CA PRO A 292 -16.07 13.73 7.91
C PRO A 292 -14.67 13.48 8.50
N LEU A 293 -13.66 13.33 7.63
CA LEU A 293 -12.24 13.38 8.02
C LEU A 293 -12.05 14.63 8.87
N ASP A 294 -12.18 14.45 10.17
CA ASP A 294 -11.66 15.41 11.10
C ASP A 294 -10.14 15.42 10.85
N PRO A 295 -9.49 16.59 10.97
CA PRO A 295 -8.04 16.63 11.00
C PRO A 295 -7.54 15.48 11.87
N ILE A 296 -6.41 14.88 11.51
CA ILE A 296 -5.76 13.82 12.30
C ILE A 296 -5.83 14.15 13.80
N GLU A 297 -5.57 15.43 14.12
CA GLU A 297 -5.70 16.05 15.43
C GLU A 297 -7.06 15.85 16.12
N ALA A 298 -8.20 15.94 15.42
CA ALA A 298 -9.54 15.81 16.00
C ALA A 298 -10.06 14.35 16.08
N GLU A 299 -9.51 13.42 15.30
CA GLU A 299 -9.66 11.98 15.56
C GLU A 299 -8.78 11.57 16.76
N GLU A 300 -7.54 12.07 16.82
CA GLU A 300 -6.59 11.85 17.91
C GLU A 300 -7.02 12.49 19.24
N THR A 301 -7.61 13.68 19.22
CA THR A 301 -8.11 14.36 20.43
C THR A 301 -9.28 13.59 21.03
N ARG A 302 -10.16 13.00 20.20
CA ARG A 302 -11.29 12.19 20.68
C ARG A 302 -10.82 10.93 21.40
N GLU A 303 -9.81 10.24 20.87
CA GLU A 303 -9.21 9.07 21.53
C GLU A 303 -8.46 9.46 22.81
N ALA A 304 -7.69 10.56 22.80
CA ALA A 304 -7.00 11.05 23.99
C ALA A 304 -7.98 11.44 25.12
N THR A 305 -9.19 11.91 24.78
CA THR A 305 -10.26 12.15 25.76
C THR A 305 -11.03 10.89 26.17
N ALA A 306 -10.89 9.79 25.43
CA ALA A 306 -11.59 8.53 25.69
C ALA A 306 -10.78 7.55 26.56
N GLU A 307 -9.50 7.80 26.81
CA GLU A 307 -8.76 7.09 27.86
C GLU A 307 -9.32 7.50 29.23
N PRO A 308 -9.87 6.55 30.03
CA PRO A 308 -10.40 6.88 31.34
C PRO A 308 -9.25 7.42 32.20
N CYS A 309 -9.44 8.64 32.70
CA CYS A 309 -8.60 9.18 33.78
C CYS A 309 -8.73 8.27 35.01
N GLY A 310 -7.79 7.35 35.16
CA GLY A 310 -7.51 6.64 36.41
C GLY A 310 -7.99 5.19 36.48
N VAL A 311 -7.03 4.29 36.69
CA VAL A 311 -6.85 3.62 37.99
C VAL A 311 -5.37 3.67 38.37
#